data_AF-A0A7S3HMK5-F1
#
_entry.id   AF-A0A7S3HMK5-F1
#
_cell.length_a   1.000
_cell.length_b   1.000
_cell.length_c   1.000
_cell.angle_alpha   90.00
_cell.angle_beta   90.00
_cell.angle_gamma   90.00
#
_symmetry.space_group_name_H-M   'P 1'
#
loop_
_entity.id
_entity.type
_entity.pdbx_description
1 polymer ?
#
loop_
_entity_poly.entity_id
_entity_poly.type
_entity_poly.pdbx_seq_one_letter_code
_entity_poly.pdbx_strand_id
1 'polypeptide(L)'
;VMYSNSSEPYVFSNDNCDGKVLFLHRPTHDRTLEKSGNYPFSDHFKGRKRLWECRIQFRFKRVVNDPLLFGIELDEYVPLNAASKKLMGLTVAALRHAAGKDLYHSPGDDPRTVTGPLEKP
;
A
#
# COMPACT_ATOMS: atom_id res chain seq x y z
N VAL A 1 -6.33 -3.95 12.22
CA VAL A 1 -6.53 -2.55 12.68
C VAL A 1 -5.15 -1.98 12.97
N MET A 2 -4.76 -0.88 12.32
CA MET A 2 -3.49 -0.21 12.61
C MET A 2 -3.68 0.61 13.90
N TYR A 3 -3.00 0.22 14.98
CA TYR A 3 -3.15 0.85 16.31
C TYR A 3 -2.18 2.01 16.53
N SER A 4 -1.36 2.35 15.54
CA SER A 4 -0.33 3.39 15.67
C SER A 4 -0.67 4.58 14.79
N ASN A 5 -0.94 5.72 15.43
CA ASN A 5 -1.01 7.05 14.81
C ASN A 5 0.11 7.94 15.39
N SER A 6 1.32 7.35 15.48
CA SER A 6 2.52 8.00 16.01
C SER A 6 2.84 9.29 15.24
N SER A 7 3.25 10.35 15.93
CA SER A 7 3.80 11.56 15.32
C SER A 7 5.19 11.34 14.72
N GLU A 8 5.93 10.38 15.27
CA GLU A 8 7.28 10.05 14.84
C GLU A 8 7.27 8.99 13.72
N PRO A 9 8.08 9.18 12.67
CA PRO A 9 8.18 8.22 11.58
C PRO A 9 9.00 7.00 12.00
N TYR A 10 8.63 5.83 11.48
CA TYR A 10 9.43 4.62 11.60
C TYR A 10 10.63 4.69 10.65
N VAL A 11 11.85 4.63 11.19
CA VAL A 11 13.09 4.64 10.40
C VAL A 11 13.48 3.23 10.00
N PHE A 12 13.93 3.04 8.76
CA PHE A 12 14.41 1.76 8.25
C PHE A 12 15.68 1.92 7.41
N SER A 13 16.44 0.84 7.31
CA SER A 13 17.61 0.73 6.44
C SER A 13 17.67 -0.69 5.88
N ASN A 14 17.99 -0.82 4.60
CA ASN A 14 18.26 -2.11 3.95
C ASN A 14 19.40 -1.94 2.93
N ASP A 15 19.71 -2.97 2.15
CA ASP A 15 20.83 -2.94 1.20
C ASP A 15 20.68 -1.87 0.10
N ASN A 16 19.45 -1.45 -0.19
CA ASN A 16 19.14 -0.55 -1.31
C ASN A 16 18.98 0.91 -0.89
N CYS A 17 18.43 1.18 0.30
CA CYS A 17 18.12 2.53 0.75
C CYS A 17 18.08 2.69 2.27
N ASP A 18 18.18 3.94 2.70
CA ASP A 18 17.80 4.38 4.04
C ASP A 18 16.52 5.21 3.92
N GLY A 19 15.59 5.05 4.87
CA GLY A 19 14.33 5.76 4.77
C GLY A 19 13.54 5.83 6.06
N LYS A 20 12.39 6.49 5.94
CA LYS A 20 11.42 6.62 7.02
C LYS A 20 10.00 6.60 6.45
N VAL A 21 9.11 5.98 7.21
CA VAL A 21 7.69 5.82 6.86
C VAL A 21 6.84 6.41 7.99
N LEU A 22 5.85 7.21 7.64
CA LEU A 22 4.86 7.76 8.57
C LEU A 22 3.46 7.45 8.06
N PHE A 23 2.67 6.79 8.89
CA PHE A 23 1.24 6.57 8.65
C PHE A 23 0.43 7.56 9.47
N LEU A 24 -0.46 8.27 8.78
CA LEU A 24 -1.42 9.19 9.38
C LEU A 24 -2.80 8.61 9.10
N HIS A 25 -3.65 8.47 10.12
CA HIS A 25 -5.01 7.99 9.89
C HIS A 25 -6.03 8.61 10.85
N ARG A 26 -7.29 8.64 10.40
CA ARG A 26 -8.43 8.94 11.25
C ARG A 26 -8.74 7.75 12.18
N PRO A 27 -9.23 7.97 13.41
CA PRO A 27 -9.68 6.90 14.29
C PRO A 27 -11.11 6.48 13.93
N THR A 28 -11.33 5.95 12.72
CA THR A 28 -12.68 5.62 12.19
C THR A 28 -13.42 4.54 12.99
N HIS A 29 -12.71 3.81 13.85
CA HIS A 29 -13.28 2.85 14.79
C HIS A 29 -13.89 3.52 16.04
N ASP A 30 -13.47 4.74 16.38
CA ASP A 30 -13.99 5.52 17.50
C ASP A 30 -14.58 6.85 16.99
N ARG A 31 -15.91 6.85 16.81
CA ARG A 31 -16.66 8.02 16.32
C ARG A 31 -16.60 9.21 17.28
N THR A 32 -16.43 8.98 18.58
CA THR A 32 -16.37 10.05 19.58
C THR A 32 -15.02 10.77 19.49
N LEU A 33 -13.95 10.00 19.38
CA LEU A 33 -12.59 10.53 19.16
C LEU A 33 -12.47 11.24 17.81
N GLU A 34 -13.05 10.66 16.74
CA GLU A 34 -13.04 11.29 15.42
C GLU A 34 -13.77 12.63 15.41
N LYS A 35 -14.95 12.71 16.04
CA LYS A 35 -15.75 13.95 16.11
C LYS A 35 -15.11 15.02 16.99
N SER A 36 -14.46 14.62 18.08
CA SER A 36 -13.80 15.58 18.98
C SER A 36 -12.55 16.20 18.35
N GLY A 37 -11.93 15.53 17.38
CA GLY A 37 -10.68 15.97 16.78
C GLY A 37 -9.46 15.81 17.71
N ASN A 38 -9.63 15.18 18.87
CA ASN A 38 -8.56 15.01 19.86
C ASN A 38 -7.67 13.80 19.53
N TYR A 39 -7.11 13.78 18.32
CA TYR A 39 -6.21 12.72 17.86
C TYR A 39 -5.10 13.32 16.98
N PRO A 40 -3.95 12.64 16.86
CA PRO A 40 -2.86 13.11 16.01
C PRO A 40 -3.31 13.34 14.57
N PHE A 41 -2.85 14.45 13.98
CA PHE A 41 -3.15 14.85 12.60
C PHE A 41 -4.61 15.22 12.31
N SER A 42 -5.44 15.45 13.33
CA SER A 42 -6.82 15.90 13.13
C SER A 42 -6.91 17.16 12.26
N ASP A 43 -6.01 18.13 12.46
CA ASP A 43 -5.90 19.33 11.63
C ASP A 43 -5.56 19.03 10.17
N HIS A 44 -4.70 18.04 9.91
CA HIS A 44 -4.36 17.61 8.55
C HIS A 44 -5.56 16.97 7.84
N PHE A 45 -6.44 16.29 8.57
CA PHE A 45 -7.64 15.64 8.01
C PHE A 45 -8.91 16.49 8.06
N LYS A 46 -8.90 17.62 8.76
CA LYS A 46 -10.06 18.50 8.93
C LYS A 46 -10.58 18.99 7.59
N GLY A 47 -11.88 18.79 7.34
CA GLY A 47 -12.54 19.15 6.08
C GLY A 47 -12.17 18.28 4.87
N ARG A 48 -11.31 17.27 5.02
CA ARG A 48 -10.89 16.39 3.93
C ARG A 48 -11.61 15.05 4.00
N LYS A 49 -11.92 14.47 2.84
CA LYS A 49 -12.50 13.11 2.70
C LYS A 49 -11.48 11.98 2.89
N ARG A 50 -10.18 12.30 2.90
CA ARG A 50 -9.09 11.32 3.04
C ARG A 50 -9.13 10.69 4.44
N LEU A 51 -9.08 9.35 4.50
CA LEU A 51 -9.12 8.59 5.75
C LEU A 51 -7.74 8.28 6.31
N TRP A 52 -6.77 8.03 5.44
CA TRP A 52 -5.40 7.72 5.79
C TRP A 52 -4.44 8.26 4.74
N GLU A 53 -3.18 8.40 5.14
CA GLU A 53 -2.07 8.84 4.29
C GLU A 53 -0.80 8.10 4.73
N CYS A 54 -0.09 7.50 3.78
CA CYS A 54 1.25 6.97 4.00
C CYS A 54 2.27 7.92 3.36
N ARG A 55 3.23 8.38 4.16
CA ARG A 55 4.34 9.20 3.70
C ARG A 55 5.62 8.40 3.78
N ILE A 56 6.30 8.29 2.64
CA ILE A 56 7.57 7.56 2.52
C ILE A 56 8.62 8.57 2.07
N GLN A 57 9.71 8.68 2.82
CA GLN A 57 10.90 9.42 2.41
C GLN A 57 12.10 8.49 2.50
N PHE A 58 12.88 8.41 1.43
CA PHE A 58 14.05 7.54 1.40
C PHE A 58 15.13 8.09 0.47
N ARG A 59 16.35 7.58 0.65
CA ARG A 59 17.54 7.87 -0.14
C ARG A 59 18.19 6.56 -0.57
N PHE A 60 18.40 6.39 -1.87
CA PHE A 60 19.11 5.24 -2.40
C PHE A 60 20.59 5.26 -1.99
N LYS A 61 21.13 4.08 -1.68
CA LYS A 61 22.57 3.86 -1.41
C LYS A 61 23.40 3.74 -2.69
N ARG A 62 22.74 3.57 -3.83
CA ARG A 62 23.32 3.47 -5.17
C ARG A 62 22.56 4.35 -6.16
N VAL A 63 23.21 4.72 -7.25
CA VAL A 63 22.54 5.43 -8.35
C VAL A 63 21.53 4.50 -9.01
N VAL A 64 20.31 4.99 -9.21
CA VAL A 64 19.24 4.28 -9.92
C VAL A 64 19.02 5.00 -11.24
N ASN A 65 19.29 4.32 -12.35
CA ASN A 65 19.13 4.87 -13.70
C ASN A 65 17.78 4.50 -14.33
N ASP A 66 17.16 3.41 -13.86
CA ASP A 66 15.88 2.92 -14.34
C ASP A 66 14.71 3.62 -13.63
N PRO A 67 13.50 3.59 -14.21
CA PRO A 67 12.30 4.10 -13.55
C PRO A 67 12.07 3.46 -12.19
N LEU A 68 11.72 4.29 -11.21
CA LEU A 68 11.33 3.83 -9.89
C LEU A 68 9.91 3.27 -9.92
N LEU A 69 9.76 1.98 -9.62
CA LEU A 69 8.47 1.32 -9.50
C LEU A 69 8.13 1.10 -8.02
N PHE A 70 6.86 1.31 -7.67
CA PHE A 70 6.33 1.01 -6.35
C PHE A 70 5.37 -0.18 -6.44
N GLY A 71 5.71 -1.26 -5.73
CA GLY A 71 4.86 -2.43 -5.56
C GLY A 71 4.21 -2.44 -4.18
N ILE A 72 2.99 -2.95 -4.11
CA ILE A 72 2.33 -3.33 -2.85
C ILE A 72 2.03 -4.81 -3.00
N GLU A 73 2.53 -5.62 -2.07
CA GLU A 73 2.28 -7.05 -2.03
C GLU A 73 1.54 -7.42 -0.74
N LEU A 74 0.73 -8.48 -0.81
CA LEU A 74 0.16 -9.11 0.38
C LEU A 74 1.19 -10.06 1.02
N ASP A 75 1.09 -10.19 2.33
CA ASP A 75 1.91 -11.15 3.09
C ASP A 75 1.53 -12.60 2.75
N GLU A 76 0.23 -12.84 2.54
CA GLU A 76 -0.34 -14.17 2.26
C GLU A 76 -1.22 -14.16 1.00
N TYR A 77 -1.24 -15.30 0.31
CA TYR A 77 -2.15 -15.52 -0.82
C TYR A 77 -3.61 -15.57 -0.36
N VAL A 78 -4.47 -14.79 -1.03
CA VAL A 78 -5.91 -14.80 -0.80
C VAL A 78 -6.58 -15.63 -1.90
N PRO A 79 -7.24 -16.76 -1.58
CA PRO A 79 -7.91 -17.59 -2.58
C PRO A 79 -9.03 -16.84 -3.29
N LEU A 80 -8.90 -16.72 -4.62
CA LEU A 80 -9.93 -16.16 -5.50
C LEU A 80 -10.52 -17.23 -6.39
N ASN A 81 -11.85 -17.20 -6.57
CA ASN A 81 -12.52 -18.04 -7.56
C ASN A 81 -12.22 -17.53 -8.99
N ALA A 82 -12.51 -18.36 -9.99
CA ALA A 82 -12.20 -18.04 -11.39
C ALA A 82 -12.90 -16.77 -11.91
N ALA A 83 -14.13 -16.51 -11.46
CA ALA A 83 -14.88 -15.33 -11.86
C ALA A 83 -14.22 -14.05 -11.30
N SER A 84 -13.80 -14.06 -10.03
CA SER A 84 -13.07 -12.96 -9.39
C SER A 84 -11.74 -12.69 -10.10
N LYS A 85 -10.94 -13.73 -10.40
CA LYS A 85 -9.68 -13.58 -11.16
C LYS A 85 -9.91 -12.95 -12.54
N LYS A 86 -10.96 -13.38 -13.25
CA LYS A 86 -11.33 -12.82 -14.56
C LYS A 86 -11.74 -11.35 -14.47
N LEU A 87 -12.59 -11.00 -13.52
CA LEU A 87 -13.03 -9.61 -13.33
C LEU A 87 -11.85 -8.70 -12.99
N MET A 88 -10.94 -9.17 -12.13
CA MET A 88 -9.73 -8.46 -11.78
C MET A 88 -8.83 -8.20 -13.00
N GLY A 89 -8.64 -9.21 -13.86
CA GLY A 89 -7.93 -9.04 -15.13
C GLY A 89 -8.55 -7.99 -16.06
N LEU A 90 -9.89 -7.94 -16.14
CA LEU A 90 -10.61 -6.91 -16.91
C LEU A 90 -10.40 -5.51 -16.31
N THR A 91 -10.47 -5.39 -14.99
CA THR A 91 -10.20 -4.12 -14.29
C THR A 91 -8.78 -3.64 -14.55
N VAL A 92 -7.79 -4.51 -14.47
CA VAL A 92 -6.38 -4.19 -14.76
C VAL A 92 -6.21 -3.75 -16.22
N ALA A 93 -6.85 -4.43 -17.17
CA ALA A 93 -6.81 -4.05 -18.58
C ALA A 93 -7.42 -2.65 -18.82
N ALA A 94 -8.55 -2.34 -18.19
CA ALA A 94 -9.17 -1.02 -18.26
C ALA A 94 -8.28 0.07 -17.64
N LEU A 95 -7.64 -0.21 -16.50
CA LEU A 95 -6.72 0.72 -15.85
C LEU A 95 -5.47 0.95 -16.71
N ARG A 96 -4.91 -0.08 -17.35
CA ARG A 96 -3.78 0.07 -18.29
C ARG A 96 -4.13 0.97 -19.47
N HIS A 97 -5.37 0.90 -19.95
CA HIS A 97 -5.82 1.79 -21.02
C HIS A 97 -5.90 3.25 -20.56
N ALA A 98 -6.28 3.51 -19.31
CA ALA A 98 -6.44 4.86 -18.77
C ALA A 98 -5.13 5.48 -18.25
N ALA A 99 -4.30 4.70 -17.57
CA ALA A 99 -3.13 5.17 -16.82
C ALA A 99 -1.77 4.83 -17.46
N GLY A 100 -1.77 4.01 -18.52
CA GLY A 100 -0.55 3.56 -19.19
C GLY A 100 -0.21 2.09 -18.93
N LYS A 101 0.73 1.56 -19.72
CA LYS A 101 1.03 0.11 -19.77
C LYS A 101 1.88 -0.38 -18.59
N ASP A 102 2.48 0.51 -17.82
CA ASP A 102 3.38 0.17 -16.71
C ASP A 102 2.64 -0.29 -15.44
N LEU A 103 1.31 -0.24 -15.43
CA LEU A 103 0.49 -0.79 -14.35
C LEU A 103 0.57 -2.33 -14.37
N TYR A 104 1.09 -2.92 -13.30
CA TYR A 104 1.14 -4.37 -13.11
C TYR A 104 0.29 -4.79 -11.90
N HIS A 105 -0.40 -5.91 -12.03
CA HIS A 105 -1.12 -6.54 -10.94
C HIS A 105 -1.31 -8.02 -11.26
N SER A 106 -1.11 -8.86 -10.23
CA SER A 106 -1.33 -10.30 -10.26
C SER A 106 -2.07 -10.71 -8.97
N PRO A 107 -2.96 -11.71 -9.00
CA PRO A 107 -3.46 -12.35 -7.78
C PRO A 107 -2.39 -13.13 -7.01
N GLY A 108 -1.18 -13.26 -7.56
CA GLY A 108 -0.15 -14.17 -7.07
C GLY A 108 -0.46 -15.63 -7.41
N ASP A 109 0.51 -16.49 -7.13
CA ASP A 109 0.42 -17.94 -7.31
C ASP A 109 -0.17 -18.60 -6.06
N ASP A 110 -1.08 -19.56 -6.26
CA ASP A 110 -1.59 -20.35 -5.14
C ASP A 110 -0.50 -21.35 -4.70
N PRO A 111 0.05 -21.22 -3.47
CA PRO A 111 1.13 -22.05 -2.97
C PRO A 111 0.77 -23.54 -2.90
N ARG A 112 -0.53 -23.88 -2.95
CA ARG A 112 -1.00 -25.26 -2.92
C ARG A 112 -0.98 -25.95 -4.28
N THR A 113 -0.89 -25.17 -5.37
CA THR A 113 -1.01 -25.69 -6.74
C THR A 113 0.25 -25.49 -7.58
N VAL A 114 1.15 -24.61 -7.17
CA VAL A 114 2.37 -24.27 -7.90
C VAL A 114 3.59 -24.61 -7.04
N THR A 115 4.65 -25.08 -7.69
CA THR A 115 5.97 -25.31 -7.07
C THR A 115 7.00 -24.37 -7.68
N GLY A 116 7.91 -23.84 -6.84
CA GLY A 116 8.97 -22.92 -7.27
C GLY A 116 8.85 -21.52 -6.64
N PRO A 117 9.55 -20.51 -7.19
CA PRO A 117 9.39 -19.13 -6.76
C PRO A 117 7.96 -18.67 -7.04
N LEU A 118 7.18 -18.45 -5.99
CA LEU A 118 5.79 -18.02 -6.10
C LEU A 118 5.74 -16.53 -6.36
N GLU A 119 4.96 -16.12 -7.36
CA GLU A 119 4.56 -14.73 -7.48
C GLU A 119 3.68 -14.34 -6.30
N LYS A 120 4.00 -13.21 -5.65
CA LYS A 120 3.20 -12.69 -4.54
C LYS A 120 1.99 -11.90 -5.04
N PRO A 121 0.87 -11.91 -4.31
CA PRO A 121 -0.32 -11.11 -4.62
C PRO A 121 -0.12 -9.62 -4.42
#